data_AF-A0A2M7ILA8-F1
#
_entry.id   AF-A0A2M7ILA8-F1
#
_cell.length_a   1.000
_cell.length_b   1.000
_cell.length_c   1.000
_cell.angle_alpha   90.00
_cell.angle_beta   90.00
_cell.angle_gamma   90.00
#
_symmetry.space_group_name_H-M   'P 1'
#
loop_
_entity.id
_entity.type
_entity.pdbx_description
1 polymer ?
#
loop_
_entity_poly.entity_id
_entity_poly.type
_entity_poly.pdbx_seq_one_letter_code
_entity_poly.pdbx_strand_id
1 'polypeptide(L)'
;FFDTCYKDYWANLVDSCSGDKCFLAEKYCEGKYVKTELNIKCPNGCKDGACVTVTNNKPDLIIESAEFIPNNPEQNKPFTGNVKVIVKNQGNVATNYNEGVKVSMSLRKANTALVNVGTNSNSSFQYKNNLQVGESVTVLFPINDVTIDSPSVAITAYVDNADSGWGGFIDESNENNNSLTKTINIKEDNFLGLELDKVALNSREILMGFKLTNLDYNTSDPDVMNNKAAQPKEYIQQTYQSKNYASDRQYITTGLRLYNQVTEAEYNFNYTNTR
;
A
#
# COMPACT_ATOMS: atom_id res chain seq x y z
N PHE A 1 53.24 -19.03 -3.03
CA PHE A 1 53.23 -17.88 -3.95
C PHE A 1 52.21 -16.90 -3.40
N PHE A 2 52.48 -15.60 -3.45
CA PHE A 2 51.57 -14.56 -2.99
C PHE A 2 51.42 -13.50 -4.07
N ASP A 3 50.22 -12.98 -4.16
CA ASP A 3 49.83 -11.88 -5.02
C ASP A 3 50.34 -10.58 -4.40
N THR A 4 50.60 -9.56 -5.23
CA THR A 4 51.28 -8.35 -4.78
C THR A 4 50.75 -7.09 -5.44
N CYS A 5 50.57 -6.05 -4.64
CA CYS A 5 50.26 -4.71 -5.12
C CYS A 5 51.53 -3.98 -5.58
N TYR A 6 51.40 -3.15 -6.60
CA TYR A 6 52.49 -2.28 -7.03
C TYR A 6 52.01 -0.93 -7.56
N LYS A 7 52.86 0.08 -7.38
CA LYS A 7 52.60 1.48 -7.73
C LYS A 7 53.58 1.95 -8.82
N ASP A 8 53.03 2.55 -9.88
CA ASP A 8 53.75 2.81 -11.14
C ASP A 8 54.23 1.50 -11.82
N TYR A 9 54.47 1.53 -13.14
CA TYR A 9 54.71 0.30 -13.90
C TYR A 9 56.01 -0.42 -13.47
N TRP A 10 55.83 -1.66 -12.98
CA TRP A 10 56.83 -2.75 -12.86
C TRP A 10 57.98 -2.62 -11.85
N ALA A 11 58.02 -1.60 -10.97
CA ALA A 11 59.16 -1.41 -10.07
C ALA A 11 58.85 -1.34 -8.56
N ASN A 12 57.72 -0.76 -8.13
CA ASN A 12 57.49 -0.48 -6.71
C ASN A 12 56.44 -1.41 -6.11
N LEU A 13 56.88 -2.56 -5.63
CA LEU A 13 56.10 -3.41 -4.72
C LEU A 13 55.73 -2.60 -3.46
N VAL A 14 54.47 -2.69 -3.05
CA VAL A 14 53.93 -1.98 -1.89
C VAL A 14 52.88 -2.84 -1.18
N ASP A 15 52.72 -2.65 0.13
CA ASP A 15 51.64 -3.31 0.89
C ASP A 15 50.25 -2.78 0.48
N SER A 16 50.19 -1.52 0.01
CA SER A 16 48.99 -0.94 -0.59
C SER A 16 49.29 0.22 -1.55
N CYS A 17 48.38 0.47 -2.49
CA CYS A 17 48.36 1.66 -3.36
C CYS A 17 46.94 2.12 -3.69
N SER A 18 46.81 3.33 -4.25
CA SER A 18 45.56 3.92 -4.71
C SER A 18 45.78 4.81 -5.96
N GLY A 19 44.69 5.13 -6.66
CA GLY A 19 44.69 5.94 -7.88
C GLY A 19 45.07 5.16 -9.15
N ASP A 20 45.05 5.85 -10.29
CA ASP A 20 45.17 5.27 -11.64
C ASP A 20 46.44 4.43 -11.92
N LYS A 21 47.46 4.55 -11.07
CA LYS A 21 48.73 3.85 -11.19
C LYS A 21 48.91 2.72 -10.18
N CYS A 22 47.81 2.20 -9.63
CA CYS A 22 47.81 1.07 -8.72
C CYS A 22 47.34 -0.21 -9.44
N PHE A 23 48.14 -1.27 -9.30
CA PHE A 23 47.96 -2.51 -10.03
C PHE A 23 48.19 -3.73 -9.12
N LEU A 24 47.60 -4.84 -9.52
CA LEU A 24 47.79 -6.17 -8.94
C LEU A 24 48.63 -7.04 -9.88
N ALA A 25 49.55 -7.81 -9.28
CA ALA A 25 50.20 -8.95 -9.91
C ALA A 25 49.64 -10.24 -9.27
N GLU A 26 48.83 -10.98 -10.03
CA GLU A 26 48.14 -12.19 -9.59
C GLU A 26 48.89 -13.44 -10.05
N LYS A 27 48.99 -14.46 -9.19
CA LYS A 27 49.75 -15.70 -9.43
C LYS A 27 48.85 -16.93 -9.41
N TYR A 28 48.45 -17.35 -10.60
CA TYR A 28 47.67 -18.57 -10.80
C TYR A 28 48.53 -19.78 -11.19
N CYS A 29 47.98 -20.97 -10.99
CA CYS A 29 48.59 -22.23 -11.42
C CYS A 29 48.00 -22.66 -12.77
N GLU A 30 48.85 -22.96 -13.75
CA GLU A 30 48.46 -23.56 -15.02
C GLU A 30 49.14 -24.92 -15.18
N GLY A 31 48.39 -25.99 -14.91
CA GLY A 31 48.93 -27.34 -14.81
C GLY A 31 49.99 -27.43 -13.71
N LYS A 32 51.24 -27.69 -14.09
CA LYS A 32 52.39 -27.82 -13.17
C LYS A 32 53.24 -26.54 -13.04
N TYR A 33 52.82 -25.44 -13.68
CA TYR A 33 53.56 -24.18 -13.71
C TYR A 33 52.81 -23.09 -12.93
N VAL A 34 53.56 -22.23 -12.25
CA VAL A 34 53.02 -20.97 -11.71
C VAL A 34 53.22 -19.90 -12.77
N LYS A 35 52.14 -19.23 -13.15
CA LYS A 35 52.17 -18.06 -14.01
C LYS A 35 51.96 -16.79 -13.18
N THR A 36 52.13 -15.64 -13.80
CA THR A 36 51.85 -14.35 -13.18
C THR A 36 51.18 -13.47 -14.21
N GLU A 37 49.97 -13.01 -13.90
CA GLU A 37 49.33 -11.94 -14.66
C GLU A 37 49.81 -10.61 -14.10
N LEU A 38 50.21 -9.70 -15.00
CA LEU A 38 50.72 -8.39 -14.66
C LEU A 38 49.82 -7.32 -15.28
N ASN A 39 49.67 -6.22 -14.56
CA ASN A 39 48.96 -4.99 -14.96
C ASN A 39 47.44 -5.10 -14.89
N ILE A 40 46.93 -5.96 -14.00
CA ILE A 40 45.54 -5.91 -13.55
C ILE A 40 45.36 -4.56 -12.83
N LYS A 41 44.72 -3.60 -13.50
CA LYS A 41 44.44 -2.28 -12.92
C LYS A 41 43.40 -2.44 -11.82
N CYS A 42 43.70 -2.02 -10.60
CA CYS A 42 42.73 -1.99 -9.52
C CYS A 42 42.12 -0.59 -9.39
N PRO A 43 40.87 -0.34 -9.84
CA PRO A 43 40.33 1.02 -9.96
C PRO A 43 40.30 1.80 -8.64
N ASN A 44 40.14 1.09 -7.52
CA ASN A 44 39.99 1.66 -6.17
C ASN A 44 41.24 1.48 -5.30
N GLY A 45 42.35 1.07 -5.91
CA GLY A 45 43.57 0.68 -5.21
C GLY A 45 43.69 -0.82 -4.95
N CYS A 46 44.82 -1.22 -4.37
CA CYS A 46 45.19 -2.60 -4.07
C CYS A 46 45.74 -2.63 -2.64
N LYS A 47 45.44 -3.70 -1.90
CA LYS A 47 45.96 -3.93 -0.55
C LYS A 47 46.13 -5.44 -0.30
N ASP A 48 47.18 -5.83 0.41
CA ASP A 48 47.42 -7.22 0.88
C ASP A 48 47.37 -8.27 -0.26
N GLY A 49 47.74 -7.89 -1.48
CA GLY A 49 47.72 -8.76 -2.66
C GLY A 49 46.35 -8.89 -3.36
N ALA A 50 45.37 -8.04 -3.05
CA ALA A 50 44.09 -8.02 -3.74
C ALA A 50 43.69 -6.60 -4.19
N CYS A 51 42.94 -6.50 -5.30
CA CYS A 51 42.28 -5.24 -5.64
C CYS A 51 41.24 -4.89 -4.57
N VAL A 52 41.25 -3.64 -4.10
CA VAL A 52 40.25 -3.12 -3.18
C VAL A 52 38.91 -3.04 -3.92
N THR A 53 37.94 -3.81 -3.46
CA THR A 53 36.54 -3.59 -3.81
C THR A 53 36.08 -2.28 -3.17
N VAL A 54 35.27 -1.47 -3.87
CA VAL A 54 34.51 -0.44 -3.18
C VAL A 54 33.46 -1.16 -2.35
N THR A 55 33.75 -1.40 -1.07
CA THR A 55 32.65 -1.43 -0.10
C THR A 55 32.10 -0.02 -0.13
N ASN A 56 30.90 0.15 -0.66
CA ASN A 56 30.22 1.45 -0.66
C ASN A 56 29.88 1.76 0.80
N ASN A 57 30.84 2.39 1.50
CA ASN A 57 30.85 2.60 2.95
C ASN A 57 29.92 3.76 3.30
N LYS A 58 28.65 3.53 3.00
CA LYS A 58 27.54 4.44 3.18
C LYS A 58 26.38 3.69 3.84
N PRO A 59 25.46 4.39 4.49
CA PRO A 59 24.14 3.86 4.79
C PRO A 59 23.38 3.50 3.49
N ASP A 60 22.29 2.76 3.64
CA ASP A 60 21.36 2.43 2.56
C ASP A 60 19.97 2.29 3.20
N LEU A 61 19.15 3.32 3.08
CA LEU A 61 17.88 3.46 3.75
C LEU A 61 16.73 2.98 2.86
N ILE A 62 15.99 2.00 3.36
CA ILE A 62 14.81 1.46 2.70
C ILE A 62 13.57 1.61 3.56
N ILE A 63 12.42 1.68 2.90
CA ILE A 63 11.14 1.38 3.54
C ILE A 63 10.91 -0.14 3.45
N GLU A 64 11.02 -0.85 4.58
CA GLU A 64 10.72 -2.29 4.63
C GLU A 64 9.21 -2.57 4.49
N SER A 65 8.37 -1.71 5.07
CA SER A 65 6.92 -1.87 4.99
C SER A 65 6.14 -0.58 5.25
N ALA A 66 4.91 -0.55 4.72
CA ALA A 66 3.88 0.41 5.08
C ALA A 66 2.52 -0.31 5.22
N GLU A 67 1.75 -0.02 6.27
CA GLU A 67 0.47 -0.69 6.56
C GLU A 67 -0.45 0.17 7.45
N PHE A 68 -1.77 0.00 7.34
CA PHE A 68 -2.72 0.59 8.28
C PHE A 68 -2.74 -0.20 9.58
N ILE A 69 -2.85 0.49 10.71
CA ILE A 69 -3.09 -0.08 12.03
C ILE A 69 -4.23 0.68 12.70
N PRO A 70 -5.38 0.04 12.96
CA PRO A 70 -5.73 -1.34 12.58
C PRO A 70 -5.85 -1.52 11.05
N ASN A 71 -5.59 -2.72 10.54
CA ASN A 71 -5.53 -3.01 9.09
C ASN A 71 -6.92 -3.30 8.49
N ASN A 72 -7.89 -2.43 8.76
CA ASN A 72 -9.30 -2.61 8.40
C ASN A 72 -10.03 -1.30 8.01
N PRO A 73 -9.46 -0.40 7.18
CA PRO A 73 -10.24 0.69 6.61
C PRO A 73 -11.39 0.14 5.74
N GLU A 74 -12.59 0.68 5.92
CA GLU A 74 -13.79 0.36 5.15
C GLU A 74 -14.20 1.55 4.28
N GLN A 75 -14.75 1.28 3.09
CA GLN A 75 -15.10 2.34 2.15
C GLN A 75 -16.24 3.21 2.73
N ASN A 76 -16.20 4.52 2.46
CA ASN A 76 -17.22 5.49 2.89
C ASN A 76 -17.42 5.62 4.42
N LYS A 77 -16.61 4.93 5.23
CA LYS A 77 -16.62 5.04 6.70
C LYS A 77 -15.39 5.80 7.20
N PRO A 78 -15.51 6.55 8.31
CA PRO A 78 -14.37 7.21 8.92
C PRO A 78 -13.39 6.19 9.49
N PHE A 79 -12.12 6.29 9.10
CA PHE A 79 -11.02 5.54 9.69
C PHE A 79 -10.24 6.41 10.68
N THR A 80 -10.00 5.87 11.87
CA THR A 80 -9.08 6.44 12.87
C THR A 80 -8.07 5.36 13.28
N GLY A 81 -6.79 5.70 13.24
CA GLY A 81 -5.69 4.77 13.45
C GLY A 81 -4.35 5.38 13.09
N ASN A 82 -3.43 4.57 12.56
CA ASN A 82 -2.13 5.01 12.07
C ASN A 82 -1.82 4.34 10.74
N VAL A 83 -0.98 4.98 9.92
CA VAL A 83 -0.13 4.27 8.95
C VAL A 83 1.20 4.00 9.64
N LYS A 84 1.51 2.72 9.84
CA LYS A 84 2.82 2.27 10.33
C LYS A 84 3.76 2.10 9.14
N VAL A 85 4.92 2.72 9.23
CA VAL A 85 6.03 2.60 8.29
C VAL A 85 7.23 2.03 9.03
N ILE A 86 7.90 1.02 8.47
CA ILE A 86 9.17 0.51 8.97
C ILE A 86 10.27 0.96 8.03
N VAL A 87 11.28 1.63 8.59
CA VAL A 87 12.46 2.13 7.87
C VAL A 87 13.68 1.39 8.37
N LYS A 88 14.61 1.03 7.49
CA LYS A 88 15.82 0.28 7.85
C LYS A 88 17.04 0.81 7.14
N ASN A 89 18.17 0.81 7.85
CA ASN A 89 19.49 0.93 7.24
C ASN A 89 20.02 -0.48 6.90
N GLN A 90 19.97 -0.86 5.63
CA GLN A 90 20.56 -2.11 5.12
C GLN A 90 22.00 -1.93 4.60
N GLY A 91 22.55 -0.71 4.72
CA GLY A 91 23.89 -0.37 4.26
C GLY A 91 24.98 -0.82 5.22
N ASN A 92 26.23 -0.53 4.86
CA ASN A 92 27.41 -1.01 5.59
C ASN A 92 27.95 0.01 6.62
N VAL A 93 27.33 1.18 6.73
CA VAL A 93 27.70 2.25 7.69
C VAL A 93 26.43 2.84 8.33
N ALA A 94 26.52 3.27 9.58
CA ALA A 94 25.43 3.96 10.28
C ALA A 94 25.15 5.34 9.66
N THR A 95 23.91 5.82 9.71
CA THR A 95 23.60 7.19 9.30
C THR A 95 24.21 8.20 10.29
N ASN A 96 24.50 9.42 9.84
CA ASN A 96 25.18 10.44 10.66
C ASN A 96 24.66 11.87 10.47
N TYR A 97 23.45 12.05 9.92
CA TYR A 97 22.87 13.38 9.70
C TYR A 97 22.43 14.03 11.02
N ASN A 98 22.57 15.35 11.13
CA ASN A 98 22.34 16.09 12.39
C ASN A 98 20.86 16.09 12.83
N GLU A 99 19.92 16.09 11.89
CA GLU A 99 18.48 15.97 12.19
C GLU A 99 18.02 14.50 12.30
N GLY A 100 18.94 13.56 12.06
CA GLY A 100 18.64 12.13 11.96
C GLY A 100 17.95 11.75 10.66
N VAL A 101 17.18 10.66 10.67
CA VAL A 101 16.51 10.11 9.49
C VAL A 101 15.12 10.74 9.34
N LYS A 102 14.90 11.45 8.21
CA LYS A 102 13.58 11.97 7.83
C LYS A 102 12.77 10.87 7.14
N VAL A 103 11.50 10.75 7.49
CA VAL A 103 10.55 9.79 6.90
C VAL A 103 9.26 10.52 6.59
N SER A 104 8.72 10.38 5.38
CA SER A 104 7.45 11.00 4.96
C SER A 104 6.51 9.98 4.33
N MET A 105 5.23 10.36 4.18
CA MET A 105 4.26 9.54 3.47
C MET A 105 3.16 10.35 2.80
N SER A 106 2.49 9.73 1.82
CA SER A 106 1.25 10.20 1.22
C SER A 106 0.25 9.05 1.04
N LEU A 107 -1.04 9.39 1.04
CA LEU A 107 -2.13 8.50 0.65
C LEU A 107 -2.74 9.02 -0.64
N ARG A 108 -2.91 8.15 -1.64
CA ARG A 108 -3.58 8.47 -2.91
C ARG A 108 -4.70 7.48 -3.20
N LYS A 109 -5.86 7.99 -3.60
CA LYS A 109 -6.99 7.21 -4.10
C LYS A 109 -6.61 6.54 -5.43
N ALA A 110 -7.41 5.57 -5.90
CA ALA A 110 -7.21 4.91 -7.18
C ALA A 110 -7.10 5.88 -8.39
N ASN A 111 -7.78 7.04 -8.32
CA ASN A 111 -7.71 8.11 -9.33
C ASN A 111 -6.52 9.08 -9.15
N THR A 112 -5.50 8.70 -8.36
CA THR A 112 -4.30 9.47 -7.95
C THR A 112 -4.52 10.69 -7.05
N ALA A 113 -5.78 11.07 -6.76
CA ALA A 113 -6.07 12.20 -5.87
C ALA A 113 -5.58 11.93 -4.44
N LEU A 114 -5.01 12.95 -3.80
CA LEU A 114 -4.55 12.86 -2.41
C LEU A 114 -5.73 12.64 -1.47
N VAL A 115 -5.56 11.74 -0.50
CA VAL A 115 -6.44 11.63 0.66
C VAL A 115 -5.95 12.65 1.70
N ASN A 116 -6.82 13.55 2.13
CA ASN A 116 -6.49 14.52 3.17
C ASN A 116 -6.50 13.81 4.54
N VAL A 117 -5.32 13.67 5.16
CA VAL A 117 -5.13 12.93 6.43
C VAL A 117 -5.35 13.77 7.69
N GLY A 118 -5.94 14.97 7.56
CA GLY A 118 -6.12 15.91 8.65
C GLY A 118 -4.91 16.84 8.82
N THR A 119 -5.18 18.13 9.05
CA THR A 119 -4.24 19.24 8.85
C THR A 119 -3.22 19.45 9.98
N ASN A 120 -2.60 18.37 10.48
CA ASN A 120 -1.42 18.47 11.34
C ASN A 120 -0.16 18.30 10.49
N SER A 121 0.67 19.34 10.40
CA SER A 121 1.89 19.37 9.59
C SER A 121 2.89 18.25 9.94
N ASN A 122 2.82 17.72 11.16
CA ASN A 122 3.65 16.64 11.68
C ASN A 122 3.17 15.23 11.28
N SER A 123 2.04 15.12 10.55
CA SER A 123 1.51 13.83 10.06
C SER A 123 2.03 13.45 8.67
N SER A 124 2.62 14.38 7.91
CA SER A 124 3.16 14.10 6.57
C SER A 124 4.63 13.67 6.59
N PHE A 125 5.39 14.09 7.61
CA PHE A 125 6.77 13.64 7.83
C PHE A 125 7.14 13.62 9.33
N GLN A 126 8.15 12.82 9.67
CA GLN A 126 8.76 12.73 11.00
C GLN A 126 10.27 12.59 10.88
N TYR A 127 10.97 12.94 11.96
CA TYR A 127 12.38 12.64 12.14
C TYR A 127 12.55 11.52 13.18
N LYS A 128 13.57 10.69 13.00
CA LYS A 128 14.03 9.65 13.93
C LYS A 128 15.54 9.76 14.12
N ASN A 129 16.06 9.18 15.20
CA ASN A 129 17.50 9.11 15.43
C ASN A 129 18.22 8.40 14.27
N ASN A 130 19.53 8.64 14.16
CA ASN A 130 20.38 7.93 13.22
C ASN A 130 20.36 6.40 13.46
N LEU A 131 20.38 5.63 12.38
CA LEU A 131 20.23 4.17 12.38
C LEU A 131 21.58 3.47 12.19
N GLN A 132 21.86 2.49 13.06
CA GLN A 132 22.99 1.59 12.93
C GLN A 132 22.83 0.63 11.74
N VAL A 133 23.91 -0.04 11.37
CA VAL A 133 23.91 -1.08 10.33
C VAL A 133 22.94 -2.20 10.69
N GLY A 134 21.97 -2.46 9.81
CA GLY A 134 20.93 -3.47 9.99
C GLY A 134 19.77 -3.06 10.91
N GLU A 135 19.79 -1.85 11.49
CA GLU A 135 18.73 -1.37 12.39
C GLU A 135 17.47 -0.94 11.63
N SER A 136 16.30 -1.34 12.15
CA SER A 136 14.99 -0.88 11.70
C SER A 136 14.29 -0.03 12.78
N VAL A 137 13.66 1.07 12.37
CA VAL A 137 12.83 1.94 13.20
C VAL A 137 11.37 1.96 12.72
N THR A 138 10.44 2.02 13.65
CA THR A 138 9.01 2.20 13.35
C THR A 138 8.61 3.68 13.42
N VAL A 139 7.90 4.14 12.39
CA VAL A 139 7.28 5.47 12.30
C VAL A 139 5.76 5.28 12.23
N LEU A 140 5.01 6.03 13.02
CA LEU A 140 3.55 5.96 13.08
C LEU A 140 2.96 7.31 12.66
N PHE A 141 2.31 7.35 11.50
CA PHE A 141 1.62 8.54 11.01
C PHE A 141 0.14 8.46 11.41
N PRO A 142 -0.34 9.32 12.34
CA PRO A 142 -1.70 9.24 12.84
C PRO A 142 -2.71 9.66 11.76
N ILE A 143 -3.79 8.92 11.66
CA ILE A 143 -4.93 9.18 10.77
C ILE A 143 -6.15 9.37 11.67
N ASN A 144 -6.80 10.53 11.58
CA ASN A 144 -7.94 10.89 12.43
C ASN A 144 -9.17 11.19 11.57
N ASP A 145 -10.24 10.42 11.76
CA ASP A 145 -11.56 10.63 11.18
C ASP A 145 -11.56 10.83 9.64
N VAL A 146 -10.77 10.00 8.93
CA VAL A 146 -10.60 10.10 7.48
C VAL A 146 -11.50 9.11 6.75
N THR A 147 -12.44 9.63 5.95
CA THR A 147 -13.28 8.82 5.07
C THR A 147 -12.59 8.54 3.74
N ILE A 148 -12.44 7.25 3.39
CA ILE A 148 -11.90 6.81 2.09
C ILE A 148 -13.06 6.37 1.20
N ASP A 149 -13.37 7.17 0.17
CA ASP A 149 -14.44 6.96 -0.80
C ASP A 149 -14.03 6.07 -2.00
N SER A 150 -12.82 5.52 -1.98
CA SER A 150 -12.21 4.79 -3.10
C SER A 150 -12.05 3.29 -2.76
N PRO A 151 -12.27 2.36 -3.73
CA PRO A 151 -12.11 0.92 -3.49
C PRO A 151 -10.65 0.49 -3.25
N SER A 152 -9.68 1.37 -3.51
CA SER A 152 -8.28 1.16 -3.12
C SER A 152 -7.58 2.49 -2.79
N VAL A 153 -6.56 2.39 -1.95
CA VAL A 153 -5.67 3.50 -1.60
C VAL A 153 -4.22 3.04 -1.74
N ALA A 154 -3.40 3.83 -2.41
CA ALA A 154 -1.95 3.67 -2.43
C ALA A 154 -1.35 4.41 -1.25
N ILE A 155 -0.61 3.69 -0.41
CA ILE A 155 0.32 4.27 0.57
C ILE A 155 1.66 4.41 -0.14
N THR A 156 2.17 5.63 -0.27
CA THR A 156 3.57 5.85 -0.67
C THR A 156 4.33 6.43 0.51
N ALA A 157 5.36 5.72 0.97
CA ALA A 157 6.26 6.18 2.02
C ALA A 157 7.65 6.43 1.43
N TYR A 158 8.34 7.43 1.97
CA TYR A 158 9.69 7.82 1.59
C TYR A 158 10.56 7.92 2.83
N VAL A 159 11.80 7.50 2.72
CA VAL A 159 12.88 7.83 3.65
C VAL A 159 13.82 8.83 2.97
N ASP A 160 14.49 9.60 3.80
CA ASP A 160 15.50 10.60 3.45
C ASP A 160 15.11 11.50 2.26
N ASN A 161 13.92 12.08 2.35
CA ASN A 161 13.46 13.15 1.46
C ASN A 161 13.43 12.83 -0.04
N ALA A 162 13.41 11.55 -0.43
CA ALA A 162 13.40 11.10 -1.82
C ALA A 162 12.27 11.68 -2.70
N ASP A 163 11.19 12.19 -2.09
CA ASP A 163 10.07 12.89 -2.74
C ASP A 163 10.51 14.14 -3.55
N SER A 164 11.65 14.78 -3.22
CA SER A 164 12.12 15.96 -3.96
C SER A 164 13.03 15.69 -5.16
N GLY A 165 13.58 14.47 -5.30
CA GLY A 165 14.45 14.10 -6.42
C GLY A 165 15.82 14.80 -6.46
N TRP A 166 16.32 15.31 -5.33
CA TRP A 166 17.60 16.04 -5.21
C TRP A 166 18.76 15.19 -4.65
N GLY A 167 18.58 13.87 -4.54
CA GLY A 167 19.31 13.06 -3.57
C GLY A 167 18.81 13.31 -2.14
N GLY A 168 19.10 12.39 -1.24
CA GLY A 168 18.76 12.53 0.16
C GLY A 168 19.55 13.61 0.91
N PHE A 169 19.28 13.79 2.21
CA PHE A 169 20.18 14.54 3.10
C PHE A 169 21.36 13.69 3.58
N ILE A 170 21.25 12.38 3.44
CA ILE A 170 22.24 11.35 3.72
C ILE A 170 22.72 10.83 2.37
N ASP A 171 24.04 10.86 2.14
CA ASP A 171 24.64 10.28 0.94
C ASP A 171 24.69 8.75 1.08
N GLU A 172 23.89 8.04 0.28
CA GLU A 172 23.62 6.62 0.45
C GLU A 172 24.32 5.73 -0.59
N SER A 173 24.33 4.43 -0.33
CA SER A 173 24.91 3.45 -1.25
C SER A 173 24.06 3.26 -2.52
N ASN A 174 22.76 3.54 -2.39
CA ASN A 174 21.76 3.58 -3.45
C ASN A 174 20.73 4.66 -3.07
N GLU A 175 20.38 5.54 -4.00
CA GLU A 175 19.42 6.65 -3.78
C GLU A 175 18.02 6.35 -4.35
N ASN A 176 17.81 5.13 -4.88
CA ASN A 176 16.63 4.77 -5.68
C ASN A 176 15.69 3.77 -4.99
N ASN A 177 16.01 3.34 -3.76
CA ASN A 177 15.27 2.38 -2.93
C ASN A 177 14.65 3.03 -1.68
N ASN A 178 14.82 4.34 -1.55
CA ASN A 178 14.35 5.19 -0.45
C ASN A 178 12.83 5.43 -0.47
N SER A 179 12.06 4.68 -1.28
CA SER A 179 10.61 4.78 -1.32
C SER A 179 9.93 3.44 -1.57
N LEU A 180 8.73 3.30 -1.02
CA LEU A 180 7.85 2.15 -1.24
C LEU A 180 6.43 2.66 -1.51
N THR A 181 5.84 2.22 -2.63
CA THR A 181 4.40 2.37 -2.88
C THR A 181 3.72 1.02 -2.74
N LYS A 182 2.65 0.97 -1.93
CA LYS A 182 1.85 -0.24 -1.70
C LYS A 182 0.37 0.10 -1.80
N THR A 183 -0.32 -0.55 -2.74
CA THR A 183 -1.78 -0.45 -2.88
C THR A 183 -2.47 -1.36 -1.87
N ILE A 184 -3.42 -0.79 -1.13
CA ILE A 184 -4.30 -1.50 -0.21
C ILE A 184 -5.71 -1.45 -0.80
N ASN A 185 -6.33 -2.62 -0.97
CA ASN A 185 -7.74 -2.70 -1.33
C ASN A 185 -8.58 -2.38 -0.09
N ILE A 186 -9.50 -1.45 -0.24
CA ILE A 186 -10.45 -1.07 0.81
C ILE A 186 -11.62 -2.04 0.75
N LYS A 187 -12.11 -2.50 1.90
CA LYS A 187 -13.30 -3.34 1.95
C LYS A 187 -14.51 -2.49 1.54
N GLU A 188 -15.16 -2.88 0.43
CA GLU A 188 -16.39 -2.23 -0.02
C GLU A 188 -17.43 -2.22 1.09
N ASP A 189 -18.15 -1.10 1.22
CA ASP A 189 -19.30 -1.05 2.11
C ASP A 189 -20.46 -1.77 1.43
N ASN A 190 -20.71 -3.02 1.84
CA ASN A 190 -21.68 -3.90 1.21
C ASN A 190 -23.12 -3.54 1.61
N PHE A 191 -23.59 -2.38 1.14
CA PHE A 191 -24.95 -1.89 1.30
C PHE A 191 -25.98 -2.89 0.77
N LEU A 192 -25.73 -3.52 -0.39
CA LEU A 192 -26.64 -4.48 -1.01
C LEU A 192 -26.89 -5.72 -0.13
N GLY A 193 -25.85 -6.25 0.53
CA GLY A 193 -26.02 -7.36 1.48
C GLY A 193 -26.87 -6.96 2.69
N LEU A 194 -26.65 -5.77 3.24
CA LEU A 194 -27.35 -5.27 4.43
C LEU A 194 -28.80 -4.82 4.16
N GLU A 195 -29.19 -4.54 2.92
CA GLU A 195 -30.58 -4.24 2.56
C GLU A 195 -31.37 -5.49 2.16
N LEU A 196 -30.75 -6.48 1.50
CA LEU A 196 -31.40 -7.77 1.23
C LEU A 196 -31.80 -8.50 2.52
N ASP A 197 -30.94 -8.46 3.55
CA ASP A 197 -31.25 -8.99 4.89
C ASP A 197 -32.37 -8.21 5.63
N LYS A 198 -32.67 -6.97 5.22
CA LYS A 198 -33.80 -6.17 5.75
C LYS A 198 -35.12 -6.43 5.05
N VAL A 199 -35.14 -7.11 3.90
CA VAL A 199 -36.36 -7.67 3.31
C VAL A 199 -36.70 -9.04 3.93
N ALA A 200 -36.32 -9.23 5.20
CA ALA A 200 -36.73 -10.34 6.04
C ALA A 200 -38.09 -10.03 6.69
N LEU A 201 -38.97 -11.03 6.67
CA LEU A 201 -40.32 -11.05 7.27
C LEU A 201 -40.38 -10.33 8.62
N ASN A 202 -41.41 -9.50 8.83
CA ASN A 202 -41.65 -8.99 10.17
C ASN A 202 -42.14 -10.12 11.09
N SER A 203 -41.94 -9.96 12.40
CA SER A 203 -42.21 -11.00 13.40
C SER A 203 -43.66 -11.49 13.41
N ARG A 204 -44.61 -10.71 12.89
CA ARG A 204 -46.03 -11.05 12.81
C ARG A 204 -46.34 -12.01 11.65
N GLU A 205 -45.67 -11.86 10.51
CA GLU A 205 -45.85 -12.71 9.33
C GLU A 205 -45.28 -14.12 9.55
N ILE A 206 -44.15 -14.22 10.26
CA ILE A 206 -43.57 -15.49 10.72
C ILE A 206 -44.57 -16.21 11.65
N LEU A 207 -45.20 -15.47 12.58
CA LEU A 207 -46.22 -15.97 13.50
C LEU A 207 -47.50 -16.43 12.78
N MET A 208 -47.86 -15.81 11.65
CA MET A 208 -48.96 -16.25 10.78
C MET A 208 -48.61 -17.43 9.88
N GLY A 209 -47.35 -17.92 9.93
CA GLY A 209 -46.93 -19.15 9.27
C GLY A 209 -46.64 -19.02 7.78
N PHE A 210 -46.54 -17.80 7.26
CA PHE A 210 -46.08 -17.57 5.89
C PHE A 210 -44.65 -18.07 5.70
N LYS A 211 -44.35 -18.57 4.51
CA LYS A 211 -43.00 -18.91 4.05
C LYS A 211 -42.71 -18.15 2.77
N LEU A 212 -41.48 -17.65 2.64
CA LEU A 212 -40.95 -17.24 1.34
C LEU A 212 -40.87 -18.48 0.44
N THR A 213 -41.54 -18.44 -0.71
CA THR A 213 -41.57 -19.58 -1.65
C THR A 213 -40.83 -19.31 -2.96
N ASN A 214 -40.70 -18.04 -3.36
CA ASN A 214 -39.94 -17.66 -4.54
C ASN A 214 -39.46 -16.20 -4.43
N LEU A 215 -38.33 -15.89 -5.06
CA LEU A 215 -37.76 -14.56 -5.20
C LEU A 215 -37.48 -14.32 -6.68
N ASP A 216 -38.27 -13.45 -7.31
CA ASP A 216 -38.17 -13.18 -8.76
C ASP A 216 -37.52 -11.82 -9.02
N TYR A 217 -36.56 -11.80 -9.94
CA TYR A 217 -35.85 -10.61 -10.41
C TYR A 217 -36.14 -10.41 -11.90
N ASN A 218 -36.63 -9.23 -12.30
CA ASN A 218 -37.10 -8.97 -13.66
C ASN A 218 -36.51 -7.65 -14.19
N THR A 219 -35.94 -7.68 -15.41
CA THR A 219 -35.19 -6.58 -16.02
C THR A 219 -35.70 -6.18 -17.42
N SER A 220 -36.99 -6.37 -17.73
CA SER A 220 -37.54 -6.11 -19.07
C SER A 220 -38.37 -4.81 -19.23
N ASP A 221 -37.66 -3.69 -19.46
CA ASP A 221 -37.98 -2.52 -20.33
C ASP A 221 -39.36 -1.76 -20.18
N PRO A 222 -39.68 -0.74 -21.01
CA PRO A 222 -39.88 0.69 -20.66
C PRO A 222 -41.34 1.05 -20.28
N ASP A 223 -41.74 2.26 -19.85
CA ASP A 223 -41.11 3.41 -19.17
C ASP A 223 -42.14 3.94 -18.12
N VAL A 224 -41.71 4.60 -17.03
CA VAL A 224 -42.58 5.46 -16.19
C VAL A 224 -41.80 6.65 -15.62
N MET A 225 -41.88 7.79 -16.30
CA MET A 225 -41.30 9.06 -15.85
C MET A 225 -41.94 9.60 -14.56
N ASN A 226 -41.13 9.83 -13.52
CA ASN A 226 -41.48 10.69 -12.39
C ASN A 226 -40.35 11.70 -12.14
N ASN A 227 -40.68 12.99 -12.06
CA ASN A 227 -39.76 14.11 -11.78
C ASN A 227 -38.39 14.10 -12.52
N LYS A 228 -38.42 13.89 -13.85
CA LYS A 228 -37.29 14.14 -14.79
C LYS A 228 -36.01 13.32 -14.56
N ALA A 229 -36.04 12.26 -13.74
CA ALA A 229 -34.97 11.28 -13.64
C ALA A 229 -35.46 9.91 -14.11
N ALA A 230 -34.70 9.25 -14.98
CA ALA A 230 -34.97 7.86 -15.34
C ALA A 230 -34.75 6.98 -14.10
N GLN A 231 -35.79 6.27 -13.66
CA GLN A 231 -35.72 5.33 -12.55
C GLN A 231 -35.31 3.96 -13.09
N PRO A 232 -34.41 3.20 -12.40
CA PRO A 232 -34.29 1.79 -12.69
C PRO A 232 -35.63 1.11 -12.46
N LYS A 233 -36.03 0.24 -13.39
CA LYS A 233 -37.30 -0.51 -13.36
C LYS A 233 -37.23 -1.78 -12.51
N GLU A 234 -36.11 -1.99 -11.85
CA GLU A 234 -35.81 -3.17 -11.08
C GLU A 234 -36.75 -3.22 -9.88
N TYR A 235 -37.41 -4.36 -9.68
CA TYR A 235 -38.21 -4.60 -8.50
C TYR A 235 -37.88 -5.98 -7.95
N ILE A 236 -37.90 -6.08 -6.62
CA ILE A 236 -37.82 -7.36 -5.93
C ILE A 236 -39.26 -7.72 -5.57
N GLN A 237 -39.74 -8.83 -6.15
CA GLN A 237 -41.04 -9.39 -5.78
C GLN A 237 -40.84 -10.63 -4.91
N GLN A 238 -41.33 -10.53 -3.68
CA GLN A 238 -41.44 -11.67 -2.78
C GLN A 238 -42.87 -12.21 -2.83
N THR A 239 -43.00 -13.52 -3.09
CA THR A 239 -44.29 -14.22 -3.07
C THR A 239 -44.41 -15.06 -1.81
N TYR A 240 -45.52 -14.88 -1.09
CA TYR A 240 -45.83 -15.60 0.14
C TYR A 240 -47.05 -16.49 -0.06
N GLN A 241 -46.93 -17.74 0.37
CA GLN A 241 -48.03 -18.69 0.42
C GLN A 241 -48.49 -18.89 1.87
N SER A 242 -49.78 -18.73 2.13
CA SER A 242 -50.37 -19.11 3.42
C SER A 242 -50.28 -20.62 3.63
N LYS A 243 -49.75 -21.06 4.79
CA LYS A 243 -49.73 -22.48 5.19
C LYS A 243 -51.11 -23.09 5.35
N ASN A 244 -52.11 -22.27 5.70
CA ASN A 244 -53.45 -22.74 6.06
C ASN A 244 -54.40 -22.76 4.87
N TYR A 245 -54.12 -21.96 3.83
CA TYR A 245 -54.97 -21.80 2.66
C TYR A 245 -54.13 -21.74 1.37
N ALA A 246 -54.13 -22.82 0.59
CA ALA A 246 -53.32 -22.93 -0.64
C ALA A 246 -53.71 -21.92 -1.75
N SER A 247 -54.87 -21.27 -1.66
CA SER A 247 -55.32 -20.23 -2.58
C SER A 247 -54.91 -18.81 -2.16
N ASP A 248 -54.48 -18.60 -0.91
CA ASP A 248 -54.14 -17.29 -0.35
C ASP A 248 -52.64 -17.01 -0.62
N ARG A 249 -52.39 -16.22 -1.67
CA ARG A 249 -51.07 -15.76 -2.09
C ARG A 249 -51.00 -14.24 -2.00
N GLN A 250 -50.00 -13.75 -1.27
CA GLN A 250 -49.71 -12.33 -1.17
C GLN A 250 -48.37 -12.02 -1.83
N TYR A 251 -48.28 -10.82 -2.38
CA TYR A 251 -47.09 -10.34 -3.08
C TYR A 251 -46.62 -9.06 -2.38
N ILE A 252 -45.34 -8.97 -2.05
CA ILE A 252 -44.69 -7.70 -1.72
C ILE A 252 -43.74 -7.40 -2.86
N THR A 253 -44.06 -6.34 -3.60
CA THR A 253 -43.22 -5.80 -4.67
C THR A 253 -42.60 -4.51 -4.16
N THR A 254 -41.28 -4.52 -3.93
CA THR A 254 -40.53 -3.29 -3.68
C THR A 254 -39.83 -2.84 -4.96
N GLY A 255 -40.08 -1.60 -5.37
CA GLY A 255 -39.39 -1.00 -6.52
C GLY A 255 -38.08 -0.38 -6.07
N LEU A 256 -36.98 -0.78 -6.70
CA LEU A 256 -35.68 -0.18 -6.49
C LEU A 256 -35.71 1.21 -7.14
N ARG A 257 -35.67 2.26 -6.33
CA ARG A 257 -35.65 3.65 -6.78
C ARG A 257 -34.33 4.29 -6.44
N LEU A 258 -33.83 5.12 -7.34
CA LEU A 258 -32.69 5.99 -7.05
C LEU A 258 -33.22 7.26 -6.36
N TYR A 259 -32.87 7.40 -5.09
CA TYR A 259 -33.13 8.60 -4.29
C TYR A 259 -31.87 9.48 -4.26
N ASN A 260 -32.05 10.80 -4.31
CA ASN A 260 -30.90 11.70 -4.32
C ASN A 260 -30.31 11.92 -2.91
N GLN A 261 -31.09 11.61 -1.86
CA GLN A 261 -30.65 11.66 -0.46
C GLN A 261 -31.25 10.51 0.37
N VAL A 262 -30.53 10.06 1.41
CA VAL A 262 -30.93 8.92 2.26
C VAL A 262 -32.28 9.15 2.96
N THR A 263 -32.52 10.36 3.45
CA THR A 263 -33.79 10.76 4.09
C THR A 263 -34.99 10.69 3.13
N GLU A 264 -34.76 10.83 1.83
CA GLU A 264 -35.78 10.72 0.78
C GLU A 264 -36.14 9.25 0.51
N ALA A 265 -35.18 8.32 0.69
CA ALA A 265 -35.42 6.89 0.63
C ALA A 265 -36.22 6.38 1.84
N GLU A 266 -35.85 6.81 3.06
CA GLU A 266 -36.51 6.42 4.31
C GLU A 266 -38.00 6.81 4.34
N TYR A 267 -38.37 8.00 3.83
CA TYR A 267 -39.75 8.48 3.80
C TYR A 267 -40.66 7.69 2.84
N ASN A 268 -40.09 7.13 1.77
CA ASN A 268 -40.85 6.47 0.69
C ASN A 268 -40.96 4.94 0.84
N PHE A 269 -40.42 4.36 1.92
CA PHE A 269 -40.51 2.93 2.22
C PHE A 269 -41.90 2.50 2.76
N ASN A 270 -42.98 3.07 2.21
CA ASN A 270 -44.36 2.76 2.56
C ASN A 270 -44.86 1.54 1.77
N TYR A 271 -45.17 0.47 2.49
CA TYR A 271 -45.69 -0.77 1.94
C TYR A 271 -47.10 -0.59 1.37
N THR A 272 -47.32 -1.06 0.14
CA THR A 272 -48.68 -1.16 -0.42
C THR A 272 -49.17 -2.60 -0.25
N ASN A 273 -50.01 -2.85 0.76
CA ASN A 273 -50.65 -4.16 0.93
C ASN A 273 -51.86 -4.26 -0.01
N THR A 274 -51.64 -4.82 -1.21
CA THR A 274 -52.72 -5.17 -2.13
C THR A 274 -53.32 -6.53 -1.73
N ARG A 275 -54.56 -6.50 -1.23
CA ARG A 275 -55.42 -7.68 -1.09
C ARG A 275 -55.96 -8.16 -2.43
#